data_AF-A0A350PBD2-F1
#
_entry.id   AF-A0A350PBD2-F1
#
_cell.length_a   1.000
_cell.length_b   1.000
_cell.length_c   1.000
_cell.angle_alpha   90.00
_cell.angle_beta   90.00
_cell.angle_gamma   90.00
#
_symmetry.space_group_name_H-M   'P 1'
#
loop_
_entity.id
_entity.type
_entity.pdbx_description
1 polymer ?
#
loop_
_entity_poly.entity_id
_entity_poly.type
_entity_poly.pdbx_seq_one_letter_code
_entity_poly.pdbx_strand_id
1 'polypeptide(L)'
;MKRIVSLLFIALLSFPVMSQNAYETDVQSIDSIIESLYASISGEKGEERDWDRFRNLFILEAKLMPTGVNSKGVAGYSAWGVEDYIPRVEKSFLENGFIETEISKEVERFRNVAHVFSTYESRRTKEGAIIARGINSIQLFYDNNRWWVVSVFWASENPDHPIPEKYDIKN
;
A
#
# COMPACT_ATOMS: atom_id res chain seq x y z
N MET A 1 21.62 38.18 62.51
CA MET A 1 21.24 36.84 61.99
C MET A 1 20.14 37.01 60.94
N LYS A 2 20.47 37.00 59.64
CA LYS A 2 19.46 36.89 58.56
C LYS A 2 19.98 35.85 57.57
N ARG A 3 19.31 34.69 57.51
CA ARG A 3 19.63 33.59 56.58
C ARG A 3 18.93 33.90 55.26
N ILE A 4 19.71 34.07 54.19
CA ILE A 4 19.19 34.14 52.82
C ILE A 4 19.04 32.70 52.34
N VAL A 5 17.80 32.27 52.11
CA VAL A 5 17.49 30.98 51.48
C VAL A 5 17.44 31.23 49.98
N SER A 6 18.45 30.77 49.25
CA SER A 6 18.45 30.78 47.79
C SER A 6 17.60 29.62 47.29
N LEU A 7 16.46 29.92 46.66
CA LEU A 7 15.66 28.95 45.91
C LEU A 7 16.35 28.67 44.56
N LEU A 8 16.80 27.44 44.37
CA LEU A 8 17.30 26.93 43.10
C LEU A 8 16.10 26.58 42.21
N PHE A 9 15.89 27.33 41.14
CA PHE A 9 14.86 27.04 40.12
C PHE A 9 15.44 26.04 39.12
N ILE A 10 15.09 24.76 39.25
CA ILE A 10 15.43 23.74 38.25
C ILE A 10 14.38 23.83 37.14
N ALA A 11 14.78 24.38 35.99
CA ALA A 11 13.97 24.34 34.78
C ALA A 11 14.01 22.92 34.20
N LEU A 12 12.88 22.21 34.28
CA LEU A 12 12.66 20.97 33.55
C LEU A 12 12.50 21.32 32.06
N LEU A 13 13.56 21.09 31.28
CA LEU A 13 13.48 21.13 29.82
C LEU A 13 12.74 19.88 29.35
N SER A 14 11.45 20.06 29.03
CA SER A 14 10.68 19.07 28.29
C SER A 14 11.24 18.98 26.87
N PHE A 15 12.04 17.95 26.59
CA PHE A 15 12.38 17.63 25.20
C PHE A 15 11.09 17.20 24.49
N PRO A 16 10.74 17.77 23.33
CA PRO A 16 9.68 17.22 22.52
C PRO A 16 10.08 15.79 22.17
N VAL A 17 9.29 14.82 22.62
CA VAL A 17 9.36 13.45 22.10
C VAL A 17 9.18 13.60 20.60
N MET A 18 10.22 13.29 19.83
CA MET A 18 10.08 13.20 18.38
C MET A 18 8.94 12.22 18.13
N SER A 19 7.85 12.69 17.54
CA SER A 19 6.78 11.83 17.07
C SER A 19 7.43 10.80 16.16
N GLN A 20 7.48 9.55 16.62
CA GLN A 20 7.84 8.44 15.77
C GLN A 20 6.87 8.48 14.59
N ASN A 21 7.38 8.50 13.35
CA ASN A 21 6.51 8.46 12.19
C ASN A 21 5.76 7.12 12.28
N ALA A 22 4.43 7.16 12.46
CA ALA A 22 3.61 5.98 12.73
C ALA A 22 3.73 4.91 11.62
N TYR A 23 4.24 5.29 10.44
CA TYR A 23 4.36 4.46 9.25
C TYR A 23 5.83 4.18 8.89
N GLU A 24 6.79 4.46 9.77
CA GLU A 24 8.21 4.27 9.48
C GLU A 24 8.54 2.82 9.14
N THR A 25 7.95 1.85 9.85
CA THR A 25 8.17 0.42 9.64
C THR A 25 7.61 -0.09 8.31
N ASP A 26 6.58 0.56 7.77
CA ASP A 26 5.93 0.16 6.53
C ASP A 26 6.92 0.19 5.35
N VAL A 27 7.95 1.02 5.39
CA VAL A 27 8.76 1.35 4.21
C VAL A 27 10.22 0.96 4.32
N GLN A 28 10.58 0.15 5.33
CA GLN A 28 11.97 -0.24 5.56
C GLN A 28 12.43 -1.39 4.66
N SER A 29 11.50 -2.17 4.11
CA SER A 29 11.79 -3.32 3.25
C SER A 29 10.79 -3.44 2.11
N ILE A 30 11.14 -4.25 1.10
CA ILE A 30 10.20 -4.60 0.02
C ILE A 30 8.99 -5.35 0.58
N ASP A 31 9.20 -6.28 1.51
CA ASP A 31 8.10 -7.03 2.11
C ASP A 31 7.15 -6.13 2.91
N SER A 32 7.70 -5.26 3.77
CA SER A 32 6.89 -4.34 4.56
C SER A 32 6.07 -3.39 3.70
N ILE A 33 6.64 -2.83 2.62
CA ILE A 33 5.92 -1.84 1.81
C ILE A 33 4.82 -2.48 0.99
N ILE A 34 5.02 -3.73 0.56
CA ILE A 34 4.01 -4.51 -0.16
C ILE A 34 2.90 -4.95 0.80
N GLU A 35 3.23 -5.44 1.98
CA GLU A 35 2.24 -5.78 3.01
C GLU A 35 1.40 -4.56 3.39
N SER A 36 2.05 -3.41 3.63
CA SER A 36 1.36 -2.17 3.97
C SER A 36 0.53 -1.63 2.82
N LEU A 37 0.95 -1.81 1.57
CA LEU A 37 0.15 -1.45 0.40
C LEU A 37 -1.18 -2.22 0.36
N TYR A 38 -1.15 -3.54 0.54
CA TYR A 38 -2.37 -4.36 0.60
C TYR A 38 -3.21 -4.05 1.85
N ALA A 39 -2.57 -3.87 3.01
CA ALA A 39 -3.25 -3.56 4.26
C ALA A 39 -3.97 -2.20 4.20
N SER A 40 -3.37 -1.17 3.59
CA SER A 40 -3.95 0.18 3.51
C SER A 40 -5.25 0.26 2.72
N ILE A 41 -5.48 -0.66 1.78
CA ILE A 41 -6.74 -0.73 1.02
C ILE A 41 -7.71 -1.78 1.58
N SER A 42 -7.26 -2.62 2.49
CA SER A 42 -8.02 -3.75 3.03
C SER A 42 -8.71 -3.42 4.35
N GLY A 43 -9.91 -3.96 4.54
CA GLY A 43 -10.69 -3.83 5.77
C GLY A 43 -12.15 -4.25 5.59
N GLU A 44 -12.79 -4.56 6.71
CA GLU A 44 -14.18 -5.03 6.71
C GLU A 44 -15.15 -3.92 6.29
N LYS A 45 -16.40 -4.32 6.05
CA LYS A 45 -17.48 -3.37 5.82
C LYS A 45 -17.62 -2.40 7.01
N GLY A 46 -17.69 -1.11 6.72
CA GLY A 46 -17.82 -0.04 7.70
C GLY A 46 -16.50 0.37 8.36
N GLU A 47 -15.38 -0.27 8.01
CA GLU A 47 -14.05 0.12 8.47
C GLU A 47 -13.50 1.23 7.55
N GLU A 48 -13.16 2.38 8.13
CA GLU A 48 -12.47 3.45 7.39
C GLU A 48 -11.03 3.05 7.08
N ARG A 49 -10.51 3.50 5.94
CA ARG A 49 -9.11 3.27 5.57
C ARG A 49 -8.23 4.38 6.11
N ASP A 50 -7.04 4.00 6.58
CA ASP A 50 -5.99 4.97 6.87
C ASP A 50 -5.34 5.43 5.55
N TRP A 51 -5.96 6.44 4.93
CA TRP A 51 -5.46 7.01 3.68
C TRP A 51 -4.14 7.78 3.85
N ASP A 52 -3.79 8.21 5.07
CA ASP A 52 -2.50 8.86 5.31
C ASP A 52 -1.37 7.82 5.35
N ARG A 53 -1.63 6.62 5.90
CA ARG A 53 -0.76 5.46 5.73
C ARG A 53 -0.58 5.12 4.26
N PHE A 54 -1.68 5.07 3.49
CA PHE A 54 -1.62 4.80 2.05
C PHE A 54 -0.75 5.82 1.32
N ARG A 55 -0.99 7.13 1.52
CA ARG A 55 -0.19 8.22 0.93
C ARG A 55 1.28 8.11 1.27
N ASN A 56 1.62 7.75 2.51
CA ASN A 56 3.00 7.60 2.95
C ASN A 56 3.78 6.57 2.11
N LEU A 57 3.13 5.61 1.46
CA LEU A 57 3.82 4.58 0.67
C LEU A 57 4.33 5.08 -0.68
N PHE A 58 3.78 6.16 -1.24
CA PHE A 58 3.99 6.55 -2.64
C PHE A 58 4.89 7.77 -2.81
N ILE A 59 5.60 7.83 -3.94
CA ILE A 59 6.10 9.11 -4.45
C ILE A 59 4.94 9.99 -4.92
N LEU A 60 5.15 11.30 -5.01
CA LEU A 60 4.12 12.25 -5.44
C LEU A 60 3.57 11.97 -6.84
N GLU A 61 4.44 11.55 -7.76
CA GLU A 61 4.12 11.30 -9.16
C GLU A 61 3.53 9.90 -9.42
N ALA A 62 3.34 9.09 -8.38
CA ALA A 62 3.00 7.69 -8.53
C ALA A 62 1.70 7.47 -9.29
N LYS A 63 1.63 6.36 -10.04
CA LYS A 63 0.46 6.00 -10.84
C LYS A 63 -0.11 4.64 -10.47
N LEU A 64 -1.42 4.62 -10.23
CA LEU A 64 -2.25 3.43 -10.15
C LEU A 64 -2.96 3.25 -11.49
N MET A 65 -2.72 2.11 -12.14
CA MET A 65 -3.06 1.88 -13.53
C MET A 65 -3.69 0.49 -13.75
N PRO A 66 -5.03 0.36 -13.68
CA PRO A 66 -5.69 -0.85 -14.13
C PRO A 66 -5.65 -0.96 -15.64
N THR A 67 -5.46 -2.18 -16.13
CA THR A 67 -5.71 -2.55 -17.52
C THR A 67 -7.10 -3.16 -17.68
N GLY A 68 -7.58 -3.17 -18.93
CA GLY A 68 -8.81 -3.85 -19.30
C GLY A 68 -8.94 -3.96 -20.81
N VAL A 69 -9.91 -4.76 -21.24
CA VAL A 69 -10.26 -4.94 -22.65
C VAL A 69 -11.69 -4.45 -22.84
N ASN A 70 -11.92 -3.58 -23.82
CA ASN A 70 -13.26 -3.08 -24.11
C ASN A 70 -14.10 -4.10 -24.90
N SER A 71 -15.38 -3.78 -25.14
CA SER A 71 -16.30 -4.65 -25.87
C SER A 71 -15.91 -4.95 -27.33
N LYS A 72 -14.92 -4.24 -27.89
CA LYS A 72 -14.37 -4.47 -29.22
C LYS A 72 -13.08 -5.30 -29.20
N GLY A 73 -12.68 -5.83 -28.04
CA GLY A 73 -11.44 -6.61 -27.89
C GLY A 73 -10.17 -5.75 -27.87
N VAL A 74 -10.28 -4.42 -27.74
CA VAL A 74 -9.11 -3.54 -27.72
C VAL A 74 -8.67 -3.34 -26.26
N ALA A 75 -7.40 -3.68 -25.99
CA ALA A 75 -6.77 -3.46 -24.70
C ALA A 75 -6.52 -1.96 -24.45
N GLY A 76 -6.68 -1.54 -23.21
CA GLY A 76 -6.41 -0.19 -22.75
C GLY A 76 -6.11 -0.16 -21.25
N TYR A 77 -5.89 1.05 -20.73
CA TYR A 77 -5.62 1.27 -19.32
C TYR A 77 -6.17 2.62 -18.86
N SER A 78 -6.33 2.76 -17.55
CA SER A 78 -6.48 4.07 -16.89
C SER A 78 -5.21 4.41 -16.12
N ALA A 79 -5.01 5.68 -15.77
CA ALA A 79 -3.91 6.10 -14.93
C ALA A 79 -4.36 7.19 -13.96
N TRP A 80 -4.15 6.97 -12.67
CA TRP A 80 -4.57 7.87 -11.60
C TRP A 80 -3.40 8.17 -10.67
N GLY A 81 -3.30 9.42 -10.20
CA GLY A 81 -2.50 9.70 -9.01
C GLY A 81 -3.14 9.12 -7.76
N VAL A 82 -2.41 9.13 -6.64
CA VAL A 82 -2.92 8.68 -5.33
C VAL A 82 -4.20 9.41 -4.94
N GLU A 83 -4.21 10.74 -5.05
CA GLU A 83 -5.39 11.56 -4.71
C GLU A 83 -6.56 11.38 -5.68
N ASP A 84 -6.31 10.96 -6.92
CA ASP A 84 -7.37 10.63 -7.88
C ASP A 84 -7.96 9.24 -7.64
N TYR A 85 -7.16 8.33 -7.05
CA TYR A 85 -7.55 6.94 -6.79
C TYR A 85 -8.44 6.82 -5.55
N ILE A 86 -8.07 7.46 -4.45
CA ILE A 86 -8.78 7.39 -3.16
C ILE A 86 -10.30 7.61 -3.30
N PRO A 87 -10.79 8.74 -3.86
CA PRO A 87 -12.23 9.00 -3.93
C PRO A 87 -12.99 8.04 -4.88
N ARG A 88 -12.28 7.31 -5.75
CA ARG A 88 -12.91 6.31 -6.65
C ARG A 88 -13.29 5.04 -5.91
N VAL A 89 -12.52 4.67 -4.88
CA VAL A 89 -12.66 3.38 -4.20
C VAL A 89 -13.24 3.51 -2.80
N GLU A 90 -12.99 4.64 -2.12
CA GLU A 90 -13.30 4.86 -0.71
C GLU A 90 -14.74 4.48 -0.35
N LYS A 91 -15.71 5.07 -1.04
CA LYS A 91 -17.13 4.79 -0.78
C LYS A 91 -17.45 3.30 -0.92
N SER A 92 -16.97 2.67 -2.00
CA SER A 92 -17.23 1.25 -2.23
C SER A 92 -16.54 0.36 -1.20
N PHE A 93 -15.32 0.69 -0.78
CA PHE A 93 -14.57 -0.07 0.21
C PHE A 93 -15.26 0.00 1.58
N LEU A 94 -15.72 1.19 1.98
CA LEU A 94 -16.45 1.39 3.23
C LEU A 94 -17.81 0.66 3.22
N GLU A 95 -18.61 0.84 2.16
CA GLU A 95 -19.98 0.30 2.12
C GLU A 95 -20.05 -1.22 1.97
N ASN A 96 -19.10 -1.81 1.25
CA ASN A 96 -19.17 -3.22 0.86
C ASN A 96 -18.13 -4.10 1.58
N GLY A 97 -17.14 -3.50 2.22
CA GLY A 97 -15.92 -4.21 2.58
C GLY A 97 -15.07 -4.52 1.35
N PHE A 98 -13.77 -4.55 1.56
CA PHE A 98 -12.80 -4.91 0.54
C PHE A 98 -11.54 -5.36 1.25
N ILE A 99 -11.13 -6.59 0.99
CA ILE A 99 -9.89 -7.17 1.50
C ILE A 99 -9.16 -7.74 0.31
N GLU A 100 -7.93 -7.30 0.11
CA GLU A 100 -7.04 -7.81 -0.91
C GLU A 100 -5.79 -8.36 -0.24
N THR A 101 -5.43 -9.59 -0.60
CA THR A 101 -4.31 -10.31 0.01
C THR A 101 -3.34 -10.77 -1.06
N GLU A 102 -2.05 -10.56 -0.83
CA GLU A 102 -1.00 -11.20 -1.61
C GLU A 102 -1.06 -12.72 -1.44
N ILE A 103 -0.97 -13.42 -2.56
CA ILE A 103 -0.89 -14.89 -2.62
C ILE A 103 0.56 -15.32 -2.86
N SER A 104 1.23 -14.66 -3.78
CA SER A 104 2.61 -14.94 -4.17
C SER A 104 3.23 -13.67 -4.75
N LYS A 105 4.56 -13.66 -4.82
CA LYS A 105 5.29 -12.62 -5.55
C LYS A 105 6.62 -13.11 -6.11
N GLU A 106 6.99 -12.56 -7.25
CA GLU A 106 8.37 -12.57 -7.75
C GLU A 106 8.98 -11.18 -7.56
N VAL A 107 10.20 -11.12 -7.03
CA VAL A 107 10.92 -9.86 -6.77
C VAL A 107 12.22 -9.84 -7.56
N GLU A 108 12.37 -8.84 -8.42
CA GLU A 108 13.59 -8.55 -9.15
C GLU A 108 14.15 -7.20 -8.70
N ARG A 109 15.43 -7.14 -8.34
CA ARG A 109 16.05 -5.91 -7.82
C ARG A 109 17.38 -5.62 -8.49
N PHE A 110 17.57 -4.37 -8.87
CA PHE A 110 18.87 -3.83 -9.27
C PHE A 110 19.08 -2.43 -8.71
N ARG A 111 20.16 -2.26 -7.92
CA ARG A 111 20.49 -1.01 -7.23
C ARG A 111 19.29 -0.49 -6.40
N ASN A 112 18.83 0.71 -6.71
CA ASN A 112 17.78 1.46 -6.07
C ASN A 112 16.38 1.21 -6.67
N VAL A 113 16.24 0.22 -7.55
CA VAL A 113 14.96 -0.14 -8.18
C VAL A 113 14.62 -1.58 -7.85
N ALA A 114 13.34 -1.84 -7.57
CA ALA A 114 12.78 -3.19 -7.52
C ALA A 114 11.48 -3.28 -8.32
N HIS A 115 11.26 -4.44 -8.91
CA HIS A 115 10.02 -4.87 -9.51
C HIS A 115 9.43 -5.98 -8.66
N VAL A 116 8.15 -5.86 -8.32
CA VAL A 116 7.41 -6.89 -7.60
C VAL A 116 6.22 -7.28 -8.45
N PHE A 117 6.20 -8.52 -8.91
CA PHE A 117 5.08 -9.10 -9.65
C PHE A 117 4.26 -9.94 -8.66
N SER A 118 3.23 -9.32 -8.09
CA SER A 118 2.50 -9.80 -6.90
C SER A 118 1.09 -10.25 -7.29
N THR A 119 0.82 -11.54 -7.13
CA THR A 119 -0.50 -12.12 -7.36
C THR A 119 -1.38 -11.84 -6.16
N TYR A 120 -2.62 -11.39 -6.42
CA TYR A 120 -3.58 -11.08 -5.38
C TYR A 120 -4.90 -11.83 -5.57
N GLU A 121 -5.63 -11.91 -4.47
CA GLU A 121 -7.06 -12.20 -4.46
C GLU A 121 -7.79 -11.16 -3.63
N SER A 122 -9.00 -10.82 -4.04
CA SER A 122 -9.87 -9.87 -3.34
C SER A 122 -11.14 -10.55 -2.85
N ARG A 123 -11.61 -10.15 -1.66
CA ARG A 123 -12.83 -10.60 -0.98
C ARG A 123 -13.60 -9.40 -0.43
N ARG A 124 -14.87 -9.61 -0.05
CA ARG A 124 -15.67 -8.60 0.67
C ARG A 124 -15.49 -8.66 2.19
N THR A 125 -15.22 -9.85 2.72
CA THR A 125 -14.99 -10.13 4.15
C THR A 125 -13.83 -11.11 4.26
N LYS A 126 -13.18 -11.19 5.43
CA LYS A 126 -11.98 -12.03 5.63
C LYS A 126 -12.22 -13.49 5.24
N GLU A 127 -13.37 -14.05 5.61
CA GLU A 127 -13.75 -15.43 5.32
C GLU A 127 -14.69 -15.57 4.12
N GLY A 128 -14.84 -14.50 3.32
CA GLY A 128 -15.75 -14.47 2.17
C GLY A 128 -15.25 -15.24 0.95
N ALA A 129 -16.14 -15.39 -0.04
CA ALA A 129 -15.75 -15.91 -1.34
C ALA A 129 -14.80 -14.93 -2.06
N ILE A 130 -13.88 -15.50 -2.85
CA ILE A 130 -13.03 -14.73 -3.75
C ILE A 130 -13.93 -14.07 -4.81
N ILE A 131 -13.78 -12.75 -4.97
CA ILE A 131 -14.56 -11.98 -5.94
C ILE A 131 -13.72 -11.51 -7.13
N ALA A 132 -12.39 -11.46 -6.96
CA ALA A 132 -11.46 -11.05 -8.00
C ALA A 132 -10.08 -11.64 -7.69
N ARG A 133 -9.30 -11.85 -8.75
CA ARG A 133 -7.89 -12.19 -8.69
C ARG A 133 -7.16 -11.43 -9.79
N GLY A 134 -5.86 -11.28 -9.67
CA GLY A 134 -5.04 -10.64 -10.68
C GLY A 134 -3.59 -10.57 -10.27
N ILE A 135 -2.80 -9.83 -11.05
CA ILE A 135 -1.40 -9.58 -10.73
C ILE A 135 -1.13 -8.08 -10.78
N ASN A 136 -0.52 -7.60 -9.70
CA ASN A 136 0.06 -6.27 -9.60
C ASN A 136 1.52 -6.31 -10.06
N SER A 137 1.85 -5.55 -11.10
CA SER A 137 3.22 -5.19 -11.48
C SER A 137 3.60 -3.89 -10.78
N ILE A 138 4.31 -4.02 -9.66
CA ILE A 138 4.64 -2.92 -8.77
C ILE A 138 6.09 -2.51 -9.00
N GLN A 139 6.33 -1.21 -9.15
CA GLN A 139 7.68 -0.64 -9.21
C GLN A 139 7.97 0.09 -7.91
N LEU A 140 9.13 -0.20 -7.33
CA LEU A 140 9.61 0.39 -6.11
C LEU A 140 10.92 1.13 -6.33
N PHE A 141 11.10 2.24 -5.60
CA PHE A 141 12.32 3.04 -5.56
C PHE A 141 12.86 3.09 -4.12
N TYR A 142 14.17 2.88 -3.97
CA TYR A 142 14.88 3.04 -2.70
C TYR A 142 15.74 4.30 -2.71
N ASP A 143 15.47 5.24 -1.80
CA ASP A 143 16.18 6.53 -1.75
C ASP A 143 17.46 6.53 -0.88
N ASN A 144 17.90 5.35 -0.45
CA ASN A 144 18.94 5.10 0.57
C ASN A 144 18.50 5.25 2.03
N ASN A 145 17.22 5.51 2.28
CA ASN A 145 16.63 5.56 3.61
C ASN A 145 15.41 4.63 3.68
N ARG A 146 14.48 4.73 2.73
CA ARG A 146 13.22 3.99 2.68
C ARG A 146 12.82 3.61 1.26
N TRP A 147 11.85 2.71 1.16
CA TRP A 147 11.19 2.36 -0.09
C TRP A 147 9.99 3.27 -0.37
N TRP A 148 9.73 3.43 -1.66
CA TRP A 148 8.59 4.17 -2.20
C TRP A 148 7.94 3.37 -3.34
N VAL A 149 6.61 3.39 -3.40
CA VAL A 149 5.85 2.90 -4.55
C VAL A 149 5.87 3.96 -5.65
N VAL A 150 6.36 3.57 -6.83
CA VAL A 150 6.44 4.41 -8.04
C VAL A 150 5.22 4.18 -8.92
N SER A 151 4.82 2.92 -9.08
CA SER A 151 3.63 2.58 -9.86
C SER A 151 3.05 1.25 -9.43
N VAL A 152 1.73 1.13 -9.53
CA VAL A 152 1.00 -0.13 -9.46
C VAL A 152 0.27 -0.28 -10.78
N PHE A 153 0.73 -1.18 -11.64
CA PHE A 153 0.10 -1.51 -12.92
C PHE A 153 -0.47 -2.91 -12.83
N TRP A 154 -1.74 -3.13 -13.15
CA TRP A 154 -2.34 -4.44 -12.90
C TRP A 154 -3.29 -4.92 -13.98
N ALA A 155 -3.43 -6.24 -14.04
CA ALA A 155 -4.38 -6.94 -14.86
C ALA A 155 -5.15 -7.94 -13.99
N SER A 156 -6.47 -7.94 -14.15
CA SER A 156 -7.35 -8.92 -13.50
C SER A 156 -7.37 -10.23 -14.28
N GLU A 157 -7.43 -11.34 -13.55
CA GLU A 157 -7.72 -12.65 -14.10
C GLU A 157 -9.09 -12.67 -14.79
N ASN A 158 -9.21 -13.42 -15.88
CA ASN A 158 -10.50 -13.73 -16.50
C ASN A 158 -10.49 -15.15 -17.09
N PRO A 159 -11.65 -15.74 -17.43
CA PRO A 159 -11.72 -17.12 -17.91
C PRO A 159 -10.87 -17.43 -19.14
N ASP A 160 -10.64 -16.44 -20.01
CA ASP A 160 -9.83 -16.59 -21.22
C ASP A 160 -8.32 -16.43 -20.93
N HIS A 161 -7.98 -15.78 -19.82
CA HIS A 161 -6.61 -15.46 -19.41
C HIS A 161 -6.44 -15.74 -17.90
N PRO A 162 -6.36 -17.03 -17.51
CA PRO A 162 -6.11 -17.41 -16.13
C PRO A 162 -4.71 -16.97 -15.68
N ILE A 163 -4.53 -16.79 -14.38
CA ILE A 163 -3.20 -16.56 -13.80
C ILE A 163 -2.30 -17.76 -14.12
N PRO A 164 -1.10 -17.57 -14.71
CA PRO A 164 -0.19 -18.67 -14.96
C PRO A 164 0.22 -19.38 -13.67
N GLU A 165 0.27 -20.71 -13.67
CA GLU A 165 0.53 -21.55 -12.49
C GLU A 165 1.77 -21.12 -11.69
N LYS A 166 2.85 -20.73 -12.38
CA LYS A 166 4.08 -20.26 -11.71
C LYS A 166 3.90 -19.04 -10.81
N TYR A 167 2.85 -18.25 -11.04
CA TYR A 167 2.48 -17.07 -10.26
C TYR A 167 1.37 -17.35 -9.26
N ASP A 168 0.88 -18.59 -9.14
CA ASP A 168 -0.27 -18.93 -8.29
C ASP A 168 0.07 -19.86 -7.12
N ILE A 169 1.37 -20.06 -6.87
CA ILE A 169 1.85 -20.90 -5.77
C ILE A 169 1.94 -20.04 -4.52
N LYS A 170 1.16 -20.40 -3.49
CA LYS A 170 1.19 -19.69 -2.20
C LYS A 170 2.57 -19.85 -1.56
N ASN A 171 3.25 -18.72 -1.33
CA ASN A 171 4.55 -18.68 -0.63
C ASN A 171 4.44 -19.10 0.84
#